data_AF-A0A3D4UPH2-F1
#
_entry.id   AF-A0A3D4UPH2-F1
#
_cell.length_a   1.000
_cell.length_b   1.000
_cell.length_c   1.000
_cell.angle_alpha   90.00
_cell.angle_beta   90.00
_cell.angle_gamma   90.00
#
_symmetry.space_group_name_H-M   'P 1'
#
loop_
_entity.id
_entity.type
_entity.pdbx_description
1 polymer ?
#
loop_
_entity_poly.entity_id
_entity_poly.type
_entity_poly.pdbx_seq_one_letter_code
_entity_poly.pdbx_strand_id
1 'polypeptide(L)'
;LAANASFEEVAYLLLLSKKPTTQELKNFQSELITERKLPDLVVSFLSQSGELVNNQAAVPMDILRTAVSMLGHLDAQCQDNSADANLNKSKRLLAKIPTIIGHMQNSID
;
A
#
# COMPACT_ATOMS: atom_id res chain seq x y z
N LEU A 1 6.83 16.34 14.63
CA LEU A 1 6.01 15.83 13.51
C LEU A 1 4.69 15.26 14.02
N ALA A 2 4.70 14.25 14.90
CA ALA A 2 3.48 13.60 15.42
C ALA A 2 2.35 14.54 15.91
N ALA A 3 2.67 15.67 16.55
CA ALA A 3 1.66 16.61 17.05
C ALA A 3 1.06 17.56 15.99
N ASN A 4 1.75 17.78 14.87
CA ASN A 4 1.47 18.93 13.97
C ASN A 4 1.48 18.57 12.47
N ALA A 5 1.65 17.30 12.11
CA ALA A 5 1.70 16.85 10.73
C ALA A 5 0.79 15.63 10.56
N SER A 6 0.04 15.62 9.46
CA SER A 6 -0.70 14.45 8.99
C SER A 6 0.26 13.33 8.55
N PHE A 7 -0.28 12.11 8.45
CA PHE A 7 0.48 10.98 7.95
C PHE A 7 1.02 11.24 6.53
N GLU A 8 0.20 11.80 5.64
CA GLU A 8 0.58 12.09 4.27
C GLU A 8 1.66 13.18 4.17
N GLU A 9 1.67 14.18 5.06
CA GLU A 9 2.76 15.17 5.12
C GLU A 9 4.09 14.53 5.51
N VAL A 10 4.08 13.61 6.49
CA VAL A 10 5.28 12.88 6.90
C VAL A 10 5.72 11.92 5.81
N ALA A 11 4.80 11.20 5.17
CA ALA A 11 5.11 10.32 4.04
C ALA A 11 5.72 11.09 2.86
N TYR A 12 5.16 12.25 2.51
CA TYR A 12 5.71 13.13 1.49
C TYR A 12 7.14 13.58 1.87
N LEU A 13 7.33 14.01 3.12
CA LEU A 13 8.65 14.41 3.61
C LEU A 13 9.68 13.29 3.49
N LEU A 14 9.33 12.06 3.84
CA LEU A 14 10.24 10.92 3.78
C LEU A 14 10.53 10.47 2.33
N LEU A 15 9.52 10.47 1.46
CA LEU A 15 9.67 10.02 0.07
C LEU A 15 10.35 11.06 -0.83
N LEU A 16 10.12 12.36 -0.58
CA LEU A 16 10.58 13.46 -1.44
C LEU A 16 11.60 14.36 -0.77
N SER A 17 12.00 14.05 0.47
CA SER A 17 13.02 14.78 1.25
C SER A 17 12.74 16.28 1.42
N LYS A 18 11.47 16.69 1.34
CA LYS A 18 11.04 18.08 1.55
C LYS A 18 9.65 18.16 2.17
N LYS A 19 9.37 19.21 2.94
CA LYS A 19 8.01 19.47 3.44
C LYS A 19 7.11 19.91 2.28
N PRO A 20 5.90 19.34 2.11
CA PRO A 20 5.01 19.77 1.04
C PRO A 20 4.43 21.16 1.31
N THR A 21 4.18 21.90 0.23
CA THR A 21 3.21 23.01 0.21
C THR A 21 1.77 22.46 0.20
N THR A 22 0.77 23.31 0.48
CA THR A 22 -0.64 22.90 0.47
C THR A 22 -1.07 22.28 -0.87
N GLN A 23 -0.61 22.84 -2.00
CA GLN A 23 -0.97 22.33 -3.33
C GLN A 23 -0.28 21.00 -3.63
N GLU A 24 0.99 20.85 -3.26
CA GLU A 24 1.73 19.60 -3.43
C GLU A 24 1.12 18.48 -2.59
N LEU A 25 0.73 18.77 -1.34
CA LEU A 25 0.07 17.81 -0.47
C LEU A 25 -1.26 17.34 -1.06
N LYS A 26 -2.08 18.27 -1.58
CA LYS A 26 -3.36 17.95 -2.22
C LYS A 26 -3.17 17.06 -3.45
N ASN A 27 -2.16 17.36 -4.27
CA ASN A 27 -1.84 16.55 -5.45
C ASN A 27 -1.37 15.15 -5.04
N PHE A 28 -0.49 15.05 -4.03
CA PHE A 28 -0.01 13.79 -3.51
C PHE A 28 -1.13 12.93 -2.93
N GLN A 29 -2.03 13.51 -2.14
CA GLN A 29 -3.20 12.81 -1.63
C GLN A 29 -4.11 12.31 -2.75
N SER A 30 -4.32 13.12 -3.79
CA SER A 30 -5.15 12.74 -4.94
C SER A 30 -4.52 11.57 -5.70
N GLU A 31 -3.20 11.61 -5.92
CA GLU A 31 -2.43 10.50 -6.51
C GLU A 31 -2.58 9.22 -5.68
N LEU A 32 -2.38 9.29 -4.36
CA LEU A 32 -2.55 8.12 -3.48
C LEU A 32 -3.98 7.57 -3.52
N ILE A 33 -5.00 8.42 -3.57
CA ILE A 33 -6.41 7.97 -3.65
C ILE A 33 -6.63 7.14 -4.92
N THR A 34 -6.11 7.60 -6.07
CA THR A 34 -6.25 6.86 -7.34
C THR A 34 -5.57 5.50 -7.30
N GLU A 35 -4.54 5.36 -6.46
CA GLU A 35 -3.78 4.12 -6.28
C GLU A 35 -4.34 3.20 -5.19
N ARG A 36 -5.46 3.48 -4.54
CA ARG A 36 -6.02 2.58 -3.50
C ARG A 36 -6.61 1.29 -4.07
N LYS A 37 -7.02 1.28 -5.33
CA LYS A 37 -7.66 0.10 -5.94
C LYS A 37 -6.67 -1.08 -6.02
N LEU A 38 -7.12 -2.24 -5.55
CA LEU A 38 -6.40 -3.50 -5.67
C LEU A 38 -6.80 -4.24 -6.96
N PRO A 39 -5.86 -4.96 -7.61
CA PRO A 39 -6.19 -5.89 -8.69
C PRO A 39 -7.07 -7.04 -8.20
N ASP A 40 -7.98 -7.52 -9.05
CA ASP A 40 -8.96 -8.57 -8.71
C ASP A 40 -8.29 -9.87 -8.22
N LEU A 41 -7.12 -10.19 -8.75
CA LEU A 41 -6.31 -11.34 -8.31
C LEU A 41 -5.90 -11.22 -6.83
N VAL A 42 -5.53 -10.02 -6.39
CA VAL A 42 -5.15 -9.77 -4.98
C VAL A 42 -6.39 -9.79 -4.09
N VAL A 43 -7.51 -9.20 -4.54
CA VAL A 43 -8.78 -9.24 -3.79
C VAL A 43 -9.24 -10.67 -3.57
N SER A 44 -9.18 -11.50 -4.62
CA SER A 44 -9.57 -12.92 -4.56
C SER A 44 -8.72 -13.71 -3.56
N PHE A 45 -7.40 -13.47 -3.52
CA PHE A 45 -6.52 -14.04 -2.52
C PHE A 45 -6.90 -13.60 -1.10
N LEU A 46 -7.13 -12.30 -0.89
CA LEU A 46 -7.48 -11.77 0.43
C LEU A 46 -8.79 -12.35 0.96
N SER A 47 -9.82 -12.48 0.11
CA SER A 47 -11.10 -13.09 0.50
C SER A 47 -10.98 -14.54 0.97
N GLN A 48 -9.99 -15.30 0.49
CA GLN A 48 -9.76 -16.69 0.89
C GLN A 48 -8.76 -16.80 2.05
N SER A 49 -7.93 -15.77 2.26
CA SER A 49 -6.84 -15.80 3.23
C SER A 49 -7.31 -15.81 4.70
N GLY A 50 -8.54 -15.37 4.98
CA GLY A 50 -9.10 -15.35 6.34
C GLY A 50 -9.16 -16.73 6.99
N GLU A 51 -9.48 -17.77 6.21
CA GLU A 51 -9.49 -19.15 6.71
C GLU A 51 -8.11 -19.59 7.22
N LEU A 52 -7.03 -19.18 6.53
CA LEU A 52 -5.65 -19.48 6.92
C LEU A 52 -5.26 -18.82 8.24
N VAL A 53 -5.84 -17.65 8.55
CA VAL A 53 -5.63 -16.98 9.82
C VAL A 53 -6.46 -17.66 10.91
N ASN A 54 -7.71 -17.98 10.63
CA ASN A 54 -8.64 -18.59 11.58
C ASN A 54 -8.22 -20.01 12.00
N ASN A 55 -7.61 -20.77 11.10
CA ASN A 55 -7.07 -22.10 11.41
C ASN A 55 -5.60 -22.10 11.88
N GLN A 56 -5.01 -20.91 12.11
CA GLN A 56 -3.63 -20.72 12.58
C GLN A 56 -2.54 -21.22 11.62
N ALA A 57 -2.86 -21.43 10.33
CA ALA A 57 -1.87 -21.76 9.31
C ALA A 57 -1.02 -20.55 8.87
N ALA A 58 -1.52 -19.33 9.08
CA ALA A 58 -0.83 -18.08 8.78
C ALA A 58 -1.15 -17.00 9.82
N VAL A 59 -0.25 -16.02 9.98
CA VAL A 59 -0.54 -14.79 10.72
C VAL A 59 -0.83 -13.63 9.75
N PRO A 60 -1.54 -12.56 10.17
CA PRO A 60 -1.88 -11.43 9.28
C PRO A 60 -0.70 -10.85 8.48
N MET A 61 0.49 -10.84 9.09
CA MET A 61 1.71 -10.38 8.41
C MET A 61 2.17 -11.29 7.27
N ASP A 62 1.91 -12.60 7.33
CA ASP A 62 2.21 -13.52 6.21
C ASP A 62 1.29 -13.25 5.01
N ILE A 63 0.02 -12.94 5.28
CA ILE A 63 -0.95 -12.59 4.25
C ILE A 63 -0.55 -11.26 3.59
N LEU A 64 -0.22 -10.24 4.40
CA LEU A 64 0.25 -8.95 3.89
C LEU A 64 1.51 -9.09 3.03
N ARG A 65 2.51 -9.84 3.51
CA ARG A 65 3.75 -10.14 2.75
C ARG A 65 3.42 -10.75 1.38
N THR A 66 2.52 -11.73 1.37
CA THR A 66 2.14 -12.46 0.16
C THR A 66 1.38 -11.55 -0.81
N ALA A 67 0.44 -10.74 -0.32
CA ALA A 67 -0.29 -9.78 -1.15
C ALA A 67 0.64 -8.72 -1.77
N VAL A 68 1.63 -8.23 -1.03
CA VAL A 68 2.67 -7.32 -1.57
C VAL A 68 3.52 -8.03 -2.64
N SER A 69 3.87 -9.29 -2.43
CA SER A 69 4.58 -10.09 -3.44
C SER A 69 3.76 -10.27 -4.73
N MET A 70 2.44 -10.51 -4.61
CA MET A 70 1.54 -10.57 -5.76
C MET A 70 1.46 -9.23 -6.50
N LEU A 71 1.38 -8.10 -5.78
CA LEU A 71 1.41 -6.77 -6.40
C LEU A 71 2.68 -6.54 -7.20
N GLY A 72 3.83 -7.04 -6.74
CA GLY A 72 5.09 -6.98 -7.49
C GLY A 72 4.96 -7.58 -8.89
N HIS A 73 4.32 -8.74 -9.03
CA HIS A 73 4.16 -9.40 -10.34
C HIS A 73 3.18 -8.68 -11.28
N LEU A 74 2.31 -7.83 -10.74
CA LEU A 74 1.30 -7.08 -11.49
C LEU A 74 1.76 -5.64 -11.81
N ASP A 75 2.94 -5.25 -11.36
CA ASP A 75 3.49 -3.91 -11.52
C ASP A 75 4.37 -3.83 -12.78
N ALA A 76 3.99 -2.97 -13.73
CA ALA A 76 4.76 -2.75 -14.96
C ALA A 76 6.19 -2.26 -14.73
N GLN A 77 6.47 -1.61 -13.59
CA GLN A 77 7.78 -1.10 -13.20
C GLN A 77 8.47 -2.00 -12.16
N CYS A 78 8.03 -3.25 -11.97
CA CYS A 78 8.54 -4.16 -10.95
C CYS A 78 10.07 -4.33 -11.03
N GLN A 79 10.60 -4.56 -12.24
CA GLN A 79 12.02 -4.83 -12.47
C GLN A 79 12.84 -3.56 -12.75
N ASP A 80 12.21 -2.39 -12.79
CA ASP A 80 12.88 -1.11 -13.00
C ASP A 80 13.37 -0.55 -11.65
N ASN A 81 14.69 -0.45 -11.48
CA ASN A 81 15.32 0.04 -10.26
C ASN A 81 15.74 1.52 -10.33
N SER A 82 15.28 2.26 -11.35
CA SER A 82 15.49 3.72 -11.40
C SER A 82 14.83 4.42 -10.20
N ALA A 83 15.37 5.59 -9.84
CA ALA A 83 14.87 6.36 -8.69
C ALA A 83 13.37 6.72 -8.85
N ASP A 84 12.97 7.14 -10.05
CA ASP A 84 11.58 7.50 -10.36
C ASP A 84 10.65 6.28 -10.29
N ALA A 85 11.05 5.14 -10.84
CA ALA A 85 10.28 3.91 -10.74
C ALA A 85 10.14 3.42 -9.29
N ASN A 86 11.18 3.57 -8.48
CA ASN A 86 11.14 3.20 -7.07
C ASN A 86 10.25 4.13 -6.24
N LEU A 87 10.27 5.44 -6.52
CA LEU A 87 9.35 6.40 -5.92
C LEU A 87 7.89 6.06 -6.29
N ASN A 88 7.61 5.78 -7.56
CA ASN A 88 6.27 5.40 -8.01
C ASN A 88 5.79 4.08 -7.39
N LYS A 89 6.65 3.07 -7.30
CA LYS A 89 6.36 1.83 -6.57
C LYS A 89 6.05 2.10 -5.10
N SER A 90 6.83 2.96 -4.45
CA SER A 90 6.64 3.32 -3.04
C SER A 90 5.30 4.00 -2.78
N LYS A 91 4.90 4.94 -3.64
CA LYS A 91 3.57 5.59 -3.55
C LYS A 91 2.43 4.61 -3.75
N ARG A 92 2.55 3.70 -4.72
CA ARG A 92 1.54 2.65 -4.97
C ARG A 92 1.39 1.70 -3.78
N LEU A 93 2.51 1.26 -3.19
CA LEU A 93 2.49 0.44 -1.98
C LEU A 93 1.90 1.20 -0.79
N LEU A 94 2.28 2.47 -0.59
CA LEU A 94 1.73 3.33 0.45
C LEU A 94 0.20 3.43 0.35
N ALA A 95 -0.34 3.54 -0.85
CA ALA A 95 -1.78 3.60 -1.10
C ALA A 95 -2.49 2.26 -0.91
N LYS A 96 -1.89 1.15 -1.36
CA LYS A 96 -2.54 -0.18 -1.41
C LYS A 96 -2.43 -0.96 -0.10
N ILE A 97 -1.38 -0.78 0.70
CA ILE A 97 -1.18 -1.53 1.96
C ILE A 97 -2.36 -1.37 2.94
N PRO A 98 -2.87 -0.15 3.22
CA PRO A 98 -4.05 0.00 4.07
C PRO A 98 -5.29 -0.72 3.52
N THR A 99 -5.47 -0.71 2.19
CA THR A 99 -6.59 -1.42 1.54
C THR A 99 -6.45 -2.94 1.65
N ILE A 100 -5.22 -3.48 1.55
CA ILE A 100 -4.95 -4.90 1.79
C ILE A 100 -5.34 -5.28 3.21
N ILE A 101 -4.89 -4.50 4.20
CA ILE A 101 -5.18 -4.76 5.61
C ILE A 101 -6.69 -4.73 5.88
N GLY A 102 -7.40 -3.73 5.36
CA GLY A 102 -8.85 -3.64 5.50
C GLY A 102 -9.60 -4.81 4.87
N HIS A 103 -9.20 -5.23 3.65
CA HIS A 103 -9.81 -6.40 3.00
C HIS A 103 -9.54 -7.70 3.76
N MET A 104 -8.31 -7.89 4.24
CA MET A 104 -7.92 -9.04 5.04
C MET A 104 -8.71 -9.09 6.35
N GLN A 105 -8.83 -7.97 7.08
CA GLN A 105 -9.58 -7.92 8.33
C GLN A 105 -11.05 -8.32 8.13
N ASN A 106 -11.70 -7.80 7.09
CA ASN A 106 -13.07 -8.17 6.73
C ASN A 106 -13.25 -9.66 6.35
N SER A 107 -12.17 -10.38 6.04
CA SER A 107 -12.21 -11.83 5.76
C SER A 107 -11.92 -12.68 6.99
N ILE A 108 -11.31 -12.11 8.02
CA ILE A 108 -10.99 -12.77 9.30
C ILE A 108 -12.21 -12.70 10.22
N ASP A 109 -12.85 -11.54 10.29
CA ASP A 109 -14.08 -11.27 11.07
C ASP A 109 -15.30 -12.01 10.50
#